data_AF-M3JBP2-F1
#
_entry.id   AF-M3JBP2-F1
#
_cell.length_a   1.000
_cell.length_b   1.000
_cell.length_c   1.000
_cell.angle_alpha   90.00
_cell.angle_beta   90.00
_cell.angle_gamma   90.00
#
_symmetry.space_group_name_H-M   'P 1'
#
loop_
_entity.id
_entity.type
_entity.pdbx_description
1 polymer ?
#
loop_
_entity_poly.entity_id
_entity_poly.type
_entity_poly.pdbx_seq_one_letter_code
_entity_poly.pdbx_strand_id
1 'polypeptide(L)'
;MLILANQDRPTTKEGFNALIRQNSGGSDEVSEQIIYNVGYLVYCSNIYALRRLKESENARLNLLADKMILKSENERLHSRIKELIEINDELQDELNERGLEIENLNEELTQRSEQ
;
A
#
# COMPACT_ATOMS: atom_id res chain seq x y z
N MET A 1 19.92 15.67 26.31
CA MET A 1 20.77 14.46 26.47
C MET A 1 20.96 13.83 25.10
N LEU A 2 22.17 13.92 24.54
CA LEU A 2 22.53 13.70 23.12
C LEU A 2 22.65 12.22 22.68
N ILE A 3 22.22 11.27 23.51
CA ILE A 3 22.40 9.83 23.24
C ILE A 3 21.41 9.33 22.16
N LEU A 4 20.29 10.04 21.97
CA LEU A 4 19.18 9.64 21.08
C LEU A 4 19.34 10.04 19.60
N ALA A 5 20.34 10.85 19.24
CA ALA A 5 20.46 11.42 17.89
C ALA A 5 21.43 10.68 16.96
N ASN A 6 22.29 9.81 17.49
CA ASN A 6 23.31 9.12 16.68
C ASN A 6 22.84 7.71 16.29
N GLN A 7 22.16 7.63 15.14
CA GLN A 7 21.76 6.37 14.51
C GLN A 7 22.97 5.52 14.05
N ASP A 8 24.15 6.14 13.92
CA ASP A 8 25.39 5.48 13.51
C ASP A 8 26.17 4.82 14.66
N ARG A 9 25.65 4.85 15.90
CA ARG A 9 26.38 4.25 17.03
C ARG A 9 26.40 2.72 16.88
N PRO A 10 27.57 2.07 16.93
CA PRO A 10 27.67 0.62 16.80
C PRO A 10 26.84 -0.08 17.90
N THR A 11 26.01 -1.05 17.51
CA THR A 11 25.28 -1.97 18.42
C THR A 11 26.20 -3.08 18.97
N THR A 12 27.47 -2.76 19.18
CA THR A 12 28.50 -3.71 19.62
C THR A 12 28.82 -3.50 21.10
N LYS A 13 29.50 -4.50 21.69
CA LYS A 13 30.02 -4.42 23.06
C LYS A 13 30.90 -3.18 23.26
N GLU A 14 31.68 -2.81 22.26
CA GLU A 14 32.56 -1.64 22.25
C GLU A 14 31.75 -0.34 22.26
N GLY A 15 30.63 -0.28 21.51
CA GLY A 15 29.69 0.83 21.53
C GLY A 15 28.99 1.01 22.88
N PHE A 16 28.62 -0.09 23.54
CA PHE A 16 28.08 -0.09 24.90
C PHE A 16 29.12 0.39 25.93
N ASN A 17 30.35 -0.13 25.87
CA ASN A 17 31.43 0.32 26.75
C ASN A 17 31.77 1.80 26.53
N ALA A 18 31.65 2.31 25.30
CA ALA A 18 31.79 3.73 25.00
C ALA A 18 30.64 4.57 25.61
N LEU A 19 29.41 4.07 25.65
CA LEU A 19 28.29 4.74 26.37
C LEU A 19 28.58 4.85 27.87
N ILE A 20 29.05 3.77 28.49
CA ILE A 20 29.39 3.74 29.91
C ILE A 20 30.50 4.76 30.23
N ARG A 21 31.61 4.75 29.47
CA ARG A 21 32.72 5.70 29.63
C ARG A 21 32.32 7.15 29.41
N GLN A 22 31.43 7.42 28.44
CA GLN A 22 30.91 8.76 28.22
C GLN A 22 30.10 9.27 29.43
N ASN A 23 29.34 8.40 30.08
CA ASN A 23 28.52 8.75 31.24
C ASN A 23 29.28 8.72 32.56
N SER A 24 30.46 8.08 32.62
CA SER A 24 31.38 8.15 33.77
C SER A 24 32.31 9.37 33.74
N GLY A 25 32.13 10.31 32.80
CA GLY A 25 33.01 11.47 32.65
C GLY A 25 34.44 11.11 32.22
N GLY A 26 34.63 9.95 31.60
CA GLY A 26 35.95 9.44 31.21
C GLY A 26 36.72 8.70 32.32
N SER A 27 36.11 8.50 33.50
CA SER A 27 36.69 7.68 34.56
C SER A 27 36.64 6.18 34.21
N ASP A 28 37.71 5.45 34.56
CA ASP A 28 37.78 3.99 34.49
C ASP A 28 36.98 3.30 35.62
N GLU A 29 36.72 4.02 36.72
CA GLU A 29 35.81 3.55 37.76
C GLU A 29 34.35 3.80 37.36
N VAL A 30 33.60 2.71 37.19
CA VAL A 30 32.18 2.74 36.86
C VAL A 30 31.37 2.39 38.10
N SER A 31 30.60 3.35 38.60
CA SER A 31 29.66 3.09 39.70
C SER A 31 28.42 2.33 39.23
N GLU A 32 27.79 1.58 40.14
CA GLU A 32 26.53 0.89 39.87
C GLU A 32 25.44 1.85 39.35
N GLN A 33 25.43 3.10 39.85
CA GLN A 33 24.51 4.14 39.39
C GLN A 33 24.70 4.48 37.91
N ILE A 34 25.95 4.53 37.43
CA ILE A 34 26.24 4.79 36.00
C ILE A 34 25.73 3.61 35.16
N ILE A 35 25.97 2.37 35.61
CA ILE A 35 25.47 1.16 34.92
C ILE A 35 23.94 1.19 34.86
N TYR A 36 23.28 1.51 35.98
CA TYR A 36 21.83 1.62 36.04
C TYR A 36 21.30 2.70 35.09
N ASN A 37 21.89 3.89 35.10
CA ASN A 37 21.46 5.00 34.24
C ASN A 37 21.60 4.65 32.75
N VAL A 38 22.72 4.06 32.33
CA VAL A 38 22.92 3.65 30.94
C VAL A 38 21.97 2.50 30.57
N GLY A 39 21.78 1.52 31.46
CA GLY A 39 20.82 0.44 31.26
C GLY A 39 19.39 0.94 31.08
N TYR A 40 18.98 1.90 31.90
CA TYR A 40 17.65 2.53 31.80
C TYR A 40 17.47 3.29 30.48
N LEU A 41 18.49 4.03 30.03
CA LEU A 41 18.46 4.73 28.74
C LEU A 41 18.30 3.75 27.57
N VAL A 42 19.06 2.65 27.57
CA VAL A 42 18.96 1.60 26.55
C VAL A 42 17.56 0.97 26.56
N TYR A 43 17.02 0.67 27.75
CA TYR A 43 15.67 0.14 27.90
C TYR A 43 14.61 1.08 27.29
N CYS A 44 14.64 2.37 27.61
CA CYS A 44 13.72 3.36 27.05
C CYS A 44 13.84 3.47 25.52
N SER A 45 15.07 3.49 24.99
CA SER A 45 15.32 3.54 23.54
C SER A 45 14.77 2.30 22.82
N ASN A 46 14.95 1.11 23.39
CA ASN A 46 14.44 -0.13 22.81
C ASN A 46 12.92 -0.15 22.78
N ILE A 47 12.25 0.29 23.86
CA ILE A 47 10.78 0.40 23.88
C ILE A 47 10.27 1.34 22.78
N TYR A 48 10.94 2.49 22.62
CA TYR A 48 10.57 3.45 21.59
C TYR A 48 10.74 2.88 20.18
N ALA A 49 11.86 2.22 19.91
CA ALA A 49 12.12 1.57 18.62
C ALA A 49 11.10 0.46 18.32
N LEU A 50 10.80 -0.39 19.30
CA LEU A 50 9.80 -1.46 19.17
C LEU A 50 8.41 -0.91 18.87
N ARG A 51 8.02 0.21 19.50
CA ARG A 51 6.74 0.87 19.21
C ARG A 51 6.67 1.33 17.75
N ARG A 52 7.73 1.99 17.25
CA ARG A 52 7.79 2.44 15.84
C ARG A 52 7.77 1.28 14.86
N LEU A 53 8.47 0.19 15.16
CA LEU A 53 8.44 -1.02 14.32
C LEU A 53 7.02 -1.60 14.25
N LYS A 54 6.33 -1.70 15.39
CA LYS A 54 4.95 -2.17 15.44
C LYS A 54 3.98 -1.28 14.67
N GLU A 55 4.12 0.04 14.79
CA GLU A 55 3.32 1.01 14.03
C GLU A 55 3.58 0.87 12.52
N SER A 56 4.84 0.74 12.12
CA SER A 56 5.22 0.51 10.72
C SER A 56 4.68 -0.81 10.18
N GLU A 57 4.70 -1.88 10.99
CA GLU A 57 4.15 -3.18 10.59
C GLU A 57 2.63 -3.11 10.41
N ASN A 58 1.92 -2.45 11.32
CA ASN A 58 0.48 -2.23 11.19
C ASN A 58 0.13 -1.43 9.93
N ALA A 59 0.88 -0.36 9.64
CA ALA A 59 0.69 0.42 8.41
C ALA A 59 0.91 -0.45 7.15
N ARG A 60 1.94 -1.30 7.16
CA ARG A 60 2.22 -2.24 6.07
C ARG A 60 1.08 -3.25 5.88
N LEU A 61 0.52 -3.77 6.97
CA LEU A 61 -0.60 -4.73 6.92
C LEU A 61 -1.88 -4.07 6.38
N ASN A 62 -2.18 -2.84 6.79
CA ASN A 62 -3.31 -2.09 6.26
C ASN A 62 -3.16 -1.85 4.74
N LEU A 63 -1.98 -1.40 4.30
CA LEU A 63 -1.71 -1.22 2.87
C LEU A 63 -1.83 -2.52 2.07
N LEU A 64 -1.45 -3.66 2.67
CA LEU A 64 -1.62 -4.96 2.04
C LEU A 64 -3.11 -5.32 1.89
N ALA A 65 -3.93 -5.07 2.91
CA ALA A 65 -5.37 -5.29 2.85
C ALA A 65 -6.02 -4.41 1.77
N ASP A 66 -5.72 -3.11 1.75
CA ASP A 66 -6.22 -2.18 0.75
C ASP A 66 -5.83 -2.61 -0.67
N LYS A 67 -4.58 -3.06 -0.86
CA LYS A 67 -4.12 -3.59 -2.15
C LYS A 67 -4.91 -4.81 -2.59
N MET A 68 -5.26 -5.72 -1.67
CA MET A 68 -6.06 -6.90 -2.00
C MET A 68 -7.50 -6.52 -2.40
N ILE A 69 -8.11 -5.57 -1.69
CA ILE A 69 -9.45 -5.04 -2.03
C ILE A 69 -9.42 -4.40 -3.42
N LEU A 70 -8.47 -3.50 -3.67
CA LEU A 70 -8.33 -2.83 -4.96
C LEU A 70 -8.08 -3.81 -6.10
N LYS A 71 -7.30 -4.86 -5.87
CA LYS A 71 -7.07 -5.90 -6.87
C LYS A 71 -8.37 -6.64 -7.23
N SER A 72 -9.13 -7.07 -6.23
CA SER A 72 -10.42 -7.74 -6.44
C SER A 72 -11.42 -6.85 -7.17
N GLU A 73 -11.48 -5.56 -6.81
CA GLU A 73 -12.38 -4.60 -7.45
C GLU A 73 -11.97 -4.36 -8.91
N ASN A 74 -10.67 -4.29 -9.18
CA ASN A 74 -10.16 -4.13 -10.54
C ASN A 74 -10.50 -5.35 -11.42
N GLU A 75 -10.37 -6.56 -10.89
CA GLU A 75 -10.77 -7.80 -11.59
C GLU A 75 -12.29 -7.82 -11.88
N ARG A 76 -13.10 -7.38 -10.92
CA ARG A 76 -14.56 -7.23 -11.09
C ARG A 76 -14.90 -6.23 -12.18
N LEU A 77 -14.25 -5.06 -12.18
CA LEU A 77 -14.46 -4.03 -13.19
C LEU A 77 -14.01 -4.48 -14.59
N HIS A 78 -12.89 -5.18 -14.72
CA HIS A 78 -12.45 -5.76 -15.99
C HIS A 78 -13.49 -6.74 -16.55
N SER A 79 -14.03 -7.61 -15.69
CA SER A 79 -15.08 -8.55 -16.09
C SER A 79 -16.33 -7.81 -16.56
N ARG A 80 -16.73 -6.76 -15.83
CA ARG A 80 -17.90 -5.95 -16.20
C ARG A 80 -17.71 -5.18 -17.52
N ILE A 81 -16.51 -4.68 -17.78
CA ILE A 81 -16.19 -4.02 -19.05
C ILE A 81 -16.31 -5.02 -20.21
N LYS A 82 -15.82 -6.25 -20.03
CA LYS A 82 -15.93 -7.30 -21.05
C LYS A 82 -17.39 -7.62 -21.38
N GLU A 83 -18.23 -7.80 -20.37
CA GLU A 83 -19.68 -8.02 -20.57
C GLU A 83 -20.34 -6.85 -21.31
N LEU A 84 -19.99 -5.60 -20.97
CA LEU A 84 -20.57 -4.43 -21.62
C LEU A 84 -20.14 -4.30 -23.09
N ILE A 85 -18.91 -4.72 -23.42
CA ILE A 85 -18.45 -4.78 -24.81
C ILE A 85 -19.27 -5.81 -25.57
N GLU A 86 -19.45 -7.02 -25.01
CA GLU A 86 -20.25 -8.09 -25.64
C GLU A 86 -21.70 -7.64 -25.89
N ILE A 87 -22.35 -7.02 -24.91
CA ILE A 87 -23.71 -6.47 -25.07
C ILE A 87 -23.75 -5.37 -26.14
N ASN A 88 -22.73 -4.51 -26.19
CA ASN A 88 -22.69 -3.44 -27.16
C ASN A 88 -22.52 -3.97 -28.59
N ASP A 89 -21.72 -5.02 -28.78
CA ASP A 89 -21.55 -5.68 -30.06
C ASP A 89 -22.88 -6.32 -30.52
N GLU A 90 -23.58 -7.03 -29.63
CA GLU A 90 -24.92 -7.60 -29.90
C GLU A 90 -25.94 -6.52 -30.30
N LEU A 91 -25.97 -5.40 -29.58
CA LEU A 91 -26.87 -4.28 -29.90
C LEU A 91 -26.53 -3.61 -31.22
N GLN A 92 -25.25 -3.57 -31.60
CA GLN A 92 -24.82 -3.05 -32.90
C GLN A 92 -25.29 -3.95 -34.03
N ASP A 93 -25.20 -5.27 -33.86
CA ASP A 93 -25.70 -6.25 -34.83
C ASP A 93 -27.22 -6.11 -35.00
N GLU A 94 -27.99 -6.05 -33.90
CA GLU A 94 -29.45 -5.83 -33.96
C GLU A 94 -29.84 -4.51 -34.64
N LEU A 95 -29.09 -3.43 -34.38
CA LEU A 95 -29.31 -2.13 -35.02
C LEU A 95 -29.08 -2.20 -36.53
N ASN A 96 -28.04 -2.90 -36.96
CA ASN A 96 -27.74 -3.09 -38.38
C ASN A 96 -28.82 -3.91 -39.08
N GLU A 97 -29.27 -5.02 -38.47
CA GLU A 97 -30.34 -5.86 -39.01
C GLU A 97 -31.65 -5.07 -39.16
N ARG A 98 -32.05 -4.32 -38.14
CA ARG A 98 -33.24 -3.45 -38.22
C ARG A 98 -33.09 -2.32 -39.24
N GLY A 99 -31.87 -1.79 -39.40
CA GLY A 99 -31.58 -0.81 -40.44
C GLY A 99 -31.86 -1.35 -41.84
N LEU A 100 -31.39 -2.57 -42.13
CA LEU A 100 -31.65 -3.26 -43.39
C LEU A 100 -33.13 -3.58 -43.59
N GLU A 101 -33.84 -4.01 -42.54
CA GLU A 101 -35.28 -4.27 -42.62
C GLU A 101 -36.07 -3.00 -42.99
N ILE A 102 -35.72 -1.86 -42.40
CA ILE A 102 -36.34 -0.57 -42.71
C ILE A 102 -36.06 -0.16 -44.16
N GLU A 103 -34.83 -0.34 -44.65
CA GLU A 103 -34.46 -0.04 -46.03
C GLU A 103 -35.29 -0.87 -47.01
N ASN A 104 -35.36 -2.18 -46.81
CA ASN A 104 -36.16 -3.09 -47.64
C ASN A 104 -37.64 -2.71 -47.64
N LEU A 105 -38.23 -2.43 -46.48
CA LEU A 105 -39.64 -2.02 -46.37
C LEU A 105 -39.92 -0.69 -47.10
N ASN A 106 -38.98 0.26 -47.04
CA ASN A 106 -39.10 1.52 -47.76
C ASN A 106 -39.06 1.30 -49.28
N GLU A 107 -38.16 0.45 -49.77
CA GLU A 107 -38.11 0.09 -51.20
C GLU A 107 -39.42 -0.55 -51.67
N GLU A 108 -39.99 -1.49 -50.90
CA GLU A 108 -41.28 -2.09 -51.21
C GLU A 108 -42.42 -1.07 -51.27
N LEU A 109 -42.46 -0.12 -50.33
CA LEU A 109 -43.45 0.94 -50.31
C LEU A 109 -43.32 1.88 -51.52
N THR A 110 -42.10 2.26 -51.89
CA THR A 110 -41.84 3.09 -53.08
C THR A 110 -42.33 2.38 -54.34
N GLN A 111 -41.98 1.11 -54.53
CA GLN A 111 -42.43 0.33 -55.69
C GLN A 111 -43.96 0.23 -55.80
N ARG A 112 -44.66 0.07 -54.66
CA ARG A 112 -46.13 0.04 -54.62
C ARG A 112 -46.78 1.39 -54.92
N SER A 113 -46.09 2.49 -54.66
CA SER A 113 -46.60 3.84 -54.94
C SER A 113 -46.47 4.27 -56.41
N GLU A 114 -45.62 3.57 -57.16
CA GLU A 114 -45.35 3.83 -58.58
C GLU A 114 -46.18 2.96 -59.54
N GLN A 115 -46.96 2.00 -59.02
CA GLN A 115 -47.92 1.15 -59.75
C GLN A 115 -49.34 1.73 -59.73
#